data_AF-A0A8C1YC86-F1
#
_entry.id   AF-A0A8C1YC86-F1
#
_cell.length_a   1.000
_cell.length_b   1.000
_cell.length_c   1.000
_cell.angle_alpha   90.00
_cell.angle_beta   90.00
_cell.angle_gamma   90.00
#
_symmetry.space_group_name_H-M   'P 1'
#
loop_
_entity.id
_entity.type
_entity.pdbx_description
1 polymer ?
#
loop_
_entity_poly.entity_id
_entity_poly.type
_entity_poly.pdbx_seq_one_letter_code
_entity_poly.pdbx_strand_id
1 'polypeptide(L)'
;MAVWIQAQQLQGDALHQMQSLYGQHFPIEVRHYLSQWIEGQLWDAIDLENPQEEIKAKRLLDSLIQELQKKAEHQVGEDGFLLKIKLGHYASQLKSTYDRCPLELVRCIKHILYTEQRLVREATNSSSPVGSLMDSMSQKYHQINQAFEELRVLTQDTENDLRKLQHNQEYFIIQYQESLRIQAQLSSLATLPPADRQLREPSLLSKRATVEAWLTREANTLQKYRLGLAEKHQKTLALLRKQQTVILDDELIQWKRRQQLAGNGGPPEGGLDILQSWCEKLAETIWQNRQQIRRAEHLRQQLPIPGPIEEMLTELNSTITDIISTLVTSTFIIEKQPPQVLKTQTKFAATVRLLVGGKLNVHMNPPQVKATIISEQQAKALLKNENTRNDISGEILNNNCVMEYHQTTGTLSAHFRNMSLKRIRRSDRRGAESVTEEKFTILFESQFSVGGNELVFQVKTLSLPVVVIVHGSQDNNATATVLWDNAFAEPVMGSPTTGVRNLRHGGTHFLK
;
A
#
# COMPACT_ATOMS: atom_id res chain seq x y z
N MET A 1 6.06 40.42 10.75
CA MET A 1 5.93 39.43 9.66
C MET A 1 4.55 39.58 9.06
N ALA A 2 4.42 39.55 7.73
CA ALA A 2 3.11 39.67 7.09
C ALA A 2 2.19 38.52 7.53
N VAL A 3 0.92 38.81 7.81
CA VAL A 3 -0.11 37.83 8.16
C VAL A 3 -0.22 36.77 7.06
N TRP A 4 0.01 37.17 5.81
CA TRP A 4 0.06 36.27 4.66
C TRP A 4 1.04 35.10 4.81
N ILE A 5 2.23 35.33 5.38
CA ILE A 5 3.23 34.26 5.56
C ILE A 5 2.72 33.19 6.53
N GLN A 6 1.97 33.61 7.55
CA GLN A 6 1.34 32.69 8.51
C GLN A 6 0.13 31.98 7.88
N ALA A 7 -0.66 32.70 7.07
CA ALA A 7 -1.79 32.10 6.33
C ALA A 7 -1.34 31.02 5.34
N GLN A 8 -0.17 31.19 4.70
CA GLN A 8 0.43 30.18 3.82
C GLN A 8 0.80 28.86 4.52
N GLN A 9 0.90 28.87 5.85
CA GLN A 9 1.20 27.67 6.65
C GLN A 9 -0.06 26.93 7.12
N LEU A 10 -1.26 27.45 6.85
CA LEU A 10 -2.51 26.77 7.16
C LEU A 10 -2.61 25.43 6.40
N GLN A 11 -3.23 24.42 7.03
CA GLN A 11 -3.45 23.09 6.46
C GLN A 11 -4.91 22.65 6.67
N GLY A 12 -5.33 21.62 5.92
CA GLY A 12 -6.66 21.02 6.05
C GLY A 12 -7.81 22.01 5.77
N ASP A 13 -8.87 21.94 6.57
CA ASP A 13 -10.08 22.75 6.38
C ASP A 13 -9.80 24.26 6.47
N ALA A 14 -8.84 24.68 7.29
CA ALA A 14 -8.45 26.09 7.39
C ALA A 14 -7.81 26.59 6.08
N LEU A 15 -7.03 25.75 5.39
CA LEU A 15 -6.49 26.08 4.07
C LEU A 15 -7.59 26.14 3.00
N HIS A 16 -8.54 25.20 3.01
CA HIS A 16 -9.66 25.23 2.08
C HIS A 16 -10.57 26.46 2.27
N GLN A 17 -10.85 26.83 3.53
CA GLN A 17 -11.56 28.06 3.85
C GLN A 17 -10.77 29.30 3.43
N MET A 18 -9.44 29.32 3.58
CA MET A 18 -8.61 30.41 3.09
C MET A 18 -8.65 30.50 1.55
N GLN A 19 -8.59 29.37 0.84
CA GLN A 19 -8.64 29.33 -0.63
C GLN A 19 -9.98 29.82 -1.19
N SER A 20 -11.10 29.52 -0.51
CA SER A 20 -12.43 29.95 -0.97
C SER A 20 -12.69 31.46 -0.84
N LEU A 21 -11.85 32.18 -0.09
CA LEU A 21 -11.89 33.65 0.00
C LEU A 21 -11.48 34.32 -1.32
N TYR A 22 -10.74 33.60 -2.18
CA TYR A 22 -10.15 34.14 -3.39
C TYR A 22 -10.87 33.64 -4.63
N GLY A 23 -11.05 34.52 -5.60
CA GLY A 23 -11.81 34.25 -6.82
C GLY A 23 -11.74 35.39 -7.81
N GLN A 24 -12.73 35.49 -8.69
CA GLN A 24 -12.78 36.57 -9.68
C GLN A 24 -12.96 37.95 -9.04
N HIS A 25 -13.57 38.03 -7.86
CA HIS A 25 -13.75 39.26 -7.10
C HIS A 25 -12.43 39.78 -6.54
N PHE A 26 -11.53 38.90 -6.11
CA PHE A 26 -10.20 39.27 -5.63
C PHE A 26 -9.23 38.09 -5.85
N PRO A 27 -8.32 38.17 -6.86
CA PRO A 27 -7.41 37.09 -7.18
C PRO A 27 -6.38 36.84 -6.06
N ILE A 28 -6.10 35.57 -5.76
CA ILE A 28 -5.11 35.19 -4.73
C ILE A 28 -3.70 35.65 -5.08
N GLU A 29 -3.38 35.77 -6.36
CA GLU A 29 -2.11 36.28 -6.86
C GLU A 29 -1.91 37.74 -6.47
N VAL A 30 -2.97 38.56 -6.51
CA VAL A 30 -2.90 39.97 -6.07
C VAL A 30 -2.61 40.03 -4.57
N ARG A 31 -3.29 39.21 -3.77
CA ARG A 31 -3.00 39.05 -2.34
C ARG A 31 -1.55 38.65 -2.09
N HIS A 32 -1.05 37.66 -2.84
CA HIS A 32 0.29 37.11 -2.66
C HIS A 32 1.38 38.13 -2.97
N TYR A 33 1.31 38.73 -4.17
CA TYR A 33 2.34 39.62 -4.65
C TYR A 33 2.29 41.00 -3.97
N LEU A 34 1.13 41.50 -3.57
CA LEU A 34 1.03 42.79 -2.87
C LEU A 34 0.76 42.66 -1.37
N SER A 35 1.04 41.49 -0.78
CA SER A 35 0.76 41.18 0.63
C SER A 35 1.20 42.27 1.61
N GLN A 36 2.45 42.73 1.49
CA GLN A 36 3.00 43.78 2.36
C GLN A 36 2.30 45.14 2.18
N TRP A 37 1.99 45.51 0.93
CA TRP A 37 1.32 46.78 0.65
C TRP A 37 -0.12 46.77 1.15
N ILE A 38 -0.84 45.67 0.89
CA ILE A 38 -2.23 45.48 1.31
C ILE A 38 -2.32 45.53 2.84
N GLU A 39 -1.46 44.80 3.55
CA GLU A 39 -1.47 44.78 5.02
C GLU A 39 -1.02 46.12 5.65
N GLY A 40 -0.32 46.97 4.89
CA GLY A 40 0.13 48.29 5.34
C GLY A 40 -0.93 49.39 5.24
N GLN A 41 -2.08 49.15 4.62
CA GLN A 41 -3.14 50.17 4.49
C GLN A 41 -4.09 50.16 5.69
N LEU A 42 -4.61 51.34 6.03
CA LEU A 42 -5.59 51.52 7.11
C LEU A 42 -7.02 51.24 6.64
N TRP A 43 -7.31 50.02 6.19
CA TRP A 43 -8.65 49.62 5.71
C TRP A 43 -9.74 49.83 6.77
N ASP A 44 -9.41 49.66 8.05
CA ASP A 44 -10.35 49.83 9.16
C ASP A 44 -10.74 51.28 9.43
N ALA A 45 -9.94 52.24 9.00
CA ALA A 45 -10.22 53.68 9.16
C ALA A 45 -11.25 54.21 8.15
N ILE A 46 -11.62 53.43 7.14
CA ILE A 46 -12.66 53.77 6.17
C ILE A 46 -14.00 53.27 6.68
N ASP A 47 -14.90 54.23 6.93
CA ASP A 47 -16.29 53.96 7.24
C ASP A 47 -17.05 53.62 5.95
N LEU A 48 -17.62 52.41 5.91
CA LEU A 48 -18.35 51.90 4.74
C LEU A 48 -19.77 52.46 4.65
N GLU A 49 -20.28 53.07 5.71
CA GLU A 49 -21.63 53.66 5.75
C GLU A 49 -21.63 55.15 5.43
N ASN A 50 -20.45 55.78 5.33
CA ASN A 50 -20.29 57.19 5.00
C ASN A 50 -19.94 57.39 3.51
N PRO A 51 -20.85 57.94 2.68
CA PRO A 51 -20.59 58.18 1.26
C PRO A 51 -19.43 59.16 1.00
N GLN A 52 -19.06 60.01 1.96
CA GLN A 52 -17.94 60.95 1.81
C GLN A 52 -16.56 60.26 1.82
N GLU A 53 -16.49 59.03 2.33
CA GLU A 53 -15.26 58.21 2.36
C GLU A 53 -14.99 57.50 1.03
N GLU A 54 -15.92 57.55 0.07
CA GLU A 54 -15.76 56.96 -1.26
C GLU A 54 -14.54 57.50 -2.02
N ILE A 55 -14.20 58.78 -1.81
CA ILE A 55 -12.99 59.39 -2.39
C ILE A 55 -11.72 58.73 -1.85
N LYS A 56 -11.69 58.35 -0.56
CA LYS A 56 -10.54 57.65 0.03
C LYS A 56 -10.46 56.22 -0.49
N ALA A 57 -11.59 55.53 -0.62
CA ALA A 57 -11.67 54.21 -1.22
C ALA A 57 -11.20 54.22 -2.69
N LYS A 58 -11.58 55.25 -3.47
CA LYS A 58 -11.12 55.42 -4.85
C LYS A 58 -9.60 55.61 -4.94
N ARG A 59 -9.02 56.43 -4.05
CA ARG A 59 -7.56 56.59 -3.97
C ARG A 59 -6.85 55.28 -3.66
N LEU A 60 -7.41 54.43 -2.79
CA LEU A 60 -6.83 53.12 -2.49
C LEU A 60 -6.91 52.16 -3.69
N LEU A 61 -8.02 52.17 -4.43
CA LEU A 61 -8.16 51.41 -5.66
C LEU A 61 -7.11 51.84 -6.71
N ASP A 62 -6.97 53.14 -6.95
CA ASP A 62 -5.98 53.69 -7.89
C ASP A 62 -4.55 53.32 -7.46
N SER A 63 -4.25 53.42 -6.16
CA SER A 63 -2.94 53.05 -5.61
C SER A 63 -2.65 51.55 -5.74
N LEU A 64 -3.65 50.68 -5.52
CA LEU A 64 -3.52 49.24 -5.70
C LEU A 64 -3.23 48.88 -7.17
N ILE A 65 -3.93 49.52 -8.11
CA ILE A 65 -3.70 49.34 -9.55
C ILE A 65 -2.27 49.78 -9.92
N GLN A 66 -1.83 50.93 -9.40
CA GLN A 66 -0.49 51.44 -9.65
C GLN A 66 0.60 50.50 -9.11
N GLU A 67 0.44 49.94 -7.91
CA GLU A 67 1.39 48.98 -7.35
C GLU A 67 1.42 47.66 -8.14
N LEU A 68 0.27 47.20 -8.66
CA LEU A 68 0.23 46.03 -9.56
C LEU A 68 0.98 46.30 -10.87
N GLN A 69 0.76 47.46 -11.48
CA GLN A 69 1.44 47.87 -12.71
C GLN A 69 2.95 48.01 -12.50
N LYS A 70 3.36 48.70 -11.44
CA LYS A 70 4.76 48.81 -11.04
C LYS A 70 5.38 47.43 -10.84
N LYS A 71 4.71 46.53 -10.12
CA LYS A 71 5.21 45.17 -9.88
C LYS A 71 5.29 44.32 -11.15
N ALA A 72 4.41 44.55 -12.12
CA ALA A 72 4.45 43.93 -13.44
C ALA A 72 5.63 44.44 -14.28
N GLU A 73 5.91 45.75 -14.25
CA GLU A 73 7.02 46.37 -14.98
C GLU A 73 8.39 45.91 -14.50
N HIS A 74 8.52 45.60 -13.21
CA HIS A 74 9.77 45.11 -12.60
C HIS A 74 10.04 43.62 -12.86
N GLN A 75 9.15 42.88 -13.53
CA GLN A 75 9.41 41.48 -13.89
C GLN A 75 10.25 41.41 -15.18
N VAL A 76 11.40 40.72 -15.11
CA VAL A 76 12.34 40.51 -16.22
C VAL A 76 12.70 39.01 -16.32
N GLY A 77 12.96 38.51 -17.53
CA GLY A 77 13.31 37.10 -17.80
C GLY A 77 12.14 36.26 -18.32
N GLU A 78 12.43 35.02 -18.76
CA GLU A 78 11.43 34.10 -19.34
C GLU A 78 10.30 33.76 -18.35
N ASP A 79 10.63 33.52 -17.08
CA ASP A 79 9.64 33.26 -16.03
C ASP A 79 8.84 34.52 -15.62
N GLY A 80 9.44 35.71 -15.76
CA GLY A 80 8.82 36.99 -15.43
C GLY A 80 7.79 37.48 -16.45
N PHE A 81 7.88 37.00 -17.70
CA PHE A 81 6.99 37.41 -18.79
C PHE A 81 5.52 37.05 -18.52
N LEU A 82 5.25 35.81 -18.10
CA LEU A 82 3.89 35.36 -17.80
C LEU A 82 3.30 36.11 -16.61
N LEU A 83 4.11 36.35 -15.58
CA LEU A 83 3.70 37.08 -14.39
C LEU A 83 3.35 38.54 -14.71
N LYS A 84 4.14 39.19 -15.58
CA LYS A 84 3.86 40.55 -16.06
C LYS A 84 2.49 40.66 -16.75
N ILE A 85 2.17 39.72 -17.64
CA ILE A 85 0.87 39.69 -18.32
C ILE A 85 -0.28 39.50 -17.32
N LYS A 86 -0.13 38.55 -16.39
CA LYS A 86 -1.15 38.27 -15.37
C LYS A 86 -1.39 39.47 -14.45
N LEU A 87 -0.34 40.10 -13.93
CA LEU A 87 -0.47 41.28 -13.06
C LEU A 87 -1.12 42.47 -13.80
N GLY A 88 -0.78 42.69 -15.07
CA GLY A 88 -1.44 43.70 -15.91
C GLY A 88 -2.93 43.40 -16.17
N HIS A 89 -3.28 42.13 -16.36
CA HIS A 89 -4.67 41.70 -16.47
C HIS A 89 -5.44 41.94 -15.17
N TYR A 90 -4.89 41.55 -14.01
CA TYR A 90 -5.54 41.78 -12.71
C TYR A 90 -5.72 43.26 -12.40
N ALA A 91 -4.76 44.12 -12.75
CA ALA A 91 -4.90 45.57 -12.61
C ALA A 91 -6.10 46.11 -13.41
N SER A 92 -6.28 45.62 -14.65
CA SER A 92 -7.40 46.00 -15.51
C SER A 92 -8.74 45.44 -15.01
N GLN A 93 -8.73 44.18 -14.54
CA GLN A 93 -9.90 43.51 -13.97
C GLN A 93 -10.39 44.23 -12.71
N LEU A 94 -9.51 44.46 -11.73
CA LEU A 94 -9.88 45.15 -10.48
C LEU A 94 -10.38 46.57 -10.74
N LYS A 95 -9.77 47.30 -11.69
CA LYS A 95 -10.28 48.60 -12.14
C LYS A 95 -11.70 48.47 -12.68
N SER A 96 -11.95 47.55 -13.59
CA SER A 96 -13.29 47.36 -14.17
C SER A 96 -14.33 46.93 -13.14
N THR A 97 -13.94 46.14 -12.14
CA THR A 97 -14.85 45.60 -11.12
C THR A 97 -15.22 46.65 -10.07
N TYR A 98 -14.28 47.48 -9.64
CA TYR A 98 -14.46 48.35 -8.46
C TYR A 98 -14.48 49.85 -8.76
N ASP A 99 -14.18 50.33 -9.97
CA ASP A 99 -14.12 51.78 -10.28
C ASP A 99 -15.47 52.50 -10.09
N ARG A 100 -16.58 51.77 -10.28
CA ARG A 100 -17.95 52.28 -10.07
C ARG A 100 -18.39 52.28 -8.61
N CYS A 101 -17.82 51.39 -7.80
CA CYS A 101 -18.15 51.25 -6.37
C CYS A 101 -16.88 50.92 -5.55
N PRO A 102 -15.97 51.88 -5.32
CA PRO A 102 -14.67 51.61 -4.68
C PRO A 102 -14.78 51.13 -3.23
N LEU A 103 -15.88 51.44 -2.54
CA LEU A 103 -16.16 50.96 -1.18
C LEU A 103 -16.34 49.43 -1.13
N GLU A 104 -16.77 48.78 -2.21
CA GLU A 104 -16.85 47.31 -2.29
C GLU A 104 -15.48 46.66 -2.26
N LEU A 105 -14.45 47.30 -2.83
CA LEU A 105 -13.06 46.81 -2.73
C LEU A 105 -12.61 46.81 -1.27
N VAL A 106 -12.87 47.92 -0.56
CA VAL A 106 -12.52 48.07 0.85
C VAL A 106 -13.25 47.01 1.69
N ARG A 107 -14.54 46.80 1.45
CA ARG A 107 -15.33 45.75 2.11
C ARG A 107 -14.76 44.36 1.85
N CYS A 108 -14.42 44.07 0.60
CA CYS A 108 -13.83 42.80 0.19
C CYS A 108 -12.49 42.54 0.89
N ILE A 109 -11.56 43.50 0.85
CA ILE A 109 -10.24 43.35 1.47
C ILE A 109 -10.34 43.26 2.99
N LYS A 110 -11.21 44.04 3.65
CA LYS A 110 -11.46 43.93 5.09
C LYS A 110 -11.95 42.54 5.47
N HIS A 111 -12.90 41.99 4.69
CA HIS A 111 -13.41 40.64 4.93
C HIS A 111 -12.33 39.56 4.78
N ILE A 112 -11.50 39.66 3.73
CA ILE A 112 -10.39 38.74 3.48
C ILE A 112 -9.40 38.80 4.65
N LEU A 113 -8.88 39.98 4.99
CA LEU A 113 -7.87 40.15 6.03
C LEU A 113 -8.39 39.73 7.41
N TYR A 114 -9.65 40.05 7.73
CA TYR A 114 -10.28 39.61 8.98
C TYR A 114 -10.36 38.08 9.06
N THR A 115 -10.82 37.44 7.98
CA THR A 115 -11.01 35.99 7.95
C THR A 115 -9.68 35.25 7.98
N GLU A 116 -8.65 35.74 7.27
CA GLU A 116 -7.29 35.21 7.37
C GLU A 116 -6.73 35.30 8.79
N GLN A 117 -6.85 36.46 9.44
CA GLN A 117 -6.39 36.63 10.81
C GLN A 117 -7.15 35.72 11.78
N ARG A 118 -8.46 35.53 11.57
CA ARG A 118 -9.26 34.61 12.37
C ARG A 118 -8.77 33.17 12.20
N LEU A 119 -8.59 32.71 10.97
CA LEU A 119 -8.12 31.35 10.66
C LEU A 119 -6.71 31.09 11.21
N VAL A 120 -5.80 32.07 11.10
CA VAL A 120 -4.45 31.96 11.68
C VAL A 120 -4.51 31.91 13.20
N ARG A 121 -5.35 32.73 13.85
CA ARG A 121 -5.52 32.69 15.32
C ARG A 121 -6.16 31.38 15.78
N GLU A 122 -7.16 30.89 15.06
CA GLU A 122 -7.80 29.60 15.32
C GLU A 122 -6.78 28.47 15.18
N ALA A 123 -5.96 28.44 14.12
CA ALA A 123 -4.91 27.45 13.94
C ALA A 123 -3.78 27.55 14.98
N THR A 124 -3.49 28.74 15.49
CA THR A 124 -2.43 28.96 16.50
C THR A 124 -2.91 28.64 17.92
N ASN A 125 -4.17 28.93 18.25
CA ASN A 125 -4.74 28.73 19.59
C ASN A 125 -5.42 27.37 19.77
N SER A 126 -5.73 26.67 18.68
CA SER A 126 -6.34 25.35 18.77
C SER A 126 -5.27 24.27 18.77
N SER A 127 -4.99 23.73 19.97
CA SER A 127 -4.66 22.32 20.11
C SER A 127 -5.86 21.48 19.64
N SER A 128 -6.10 21.46 18.33
CA SER A 128 -7.23 20.80 17.70
C SER A 128 -7.00 19.27 17.63
N PRO A 129 -8.04 18.43 17.74
CA PRO A 129 -7.95 16.97 17.61
C PRO A 129 -7.37 16.52 16.26
N VAL A 130 -7.48 17.35 15.22
CA VAL A 130 -6.93 17.10 13.88
C VAL A 130 -5.39 17.12 13.89
N GLY A 131 -4.78 17.98 14.71
CA GLY A 131 -3.33 17.97 14.93
C GLY A 131 -2.87 16.68 15.61
N SER A 132 -3.62 16.21 16.60
CA SER A 132 -3.35 14.92 17.29
C SER A 132 -3.53 13.70 16.39
N LEU A 133 -4.51 13.72 15.46
CA LEU A 133 -4.70 12.65 14.48
C LEU A 133 -3.58 12.62 13.43
N MET A 134 -3.13 13.79 12.98
CA MET A 134 -2.02 13.90 12.03
C MET A 134 -0.68 13.53 12.68
N ASP A 135 -0.49 13.86 13.96
CA ASP A 135 0.66 13.40 14.76
C ASP A 135 0.61 11.89 15.04
N SER A 136 -0.58 11.33 15.27
CA SER A 136 -0.73 9.87 15.44
C SER A 136 -0.47 9.10 14.14
N MET A 137 -0.92 9.62 13.00
CA MET A 137 -0.67 9.01 11.68
C MET A 137 0.82 9.11 11.29
N SER A 138 1.45 10.25 11.57
CA SER A 138 2.89 10.42 11.34
C SER A 138 3.71 9.50 12.26
N GLN A 139 3.32 9.36 13.52
CA GLN A 139 3.98 8.47 14.48
C GLN A 139 3.84 7.00 14.07
N LYS A 140 2.66 6.56 13.62
CA LYS A 140 2.44 5.19 13.13
C LYS A 140 3.25 4.92 11.86
N TYR A 141 3.32 5.88 10.95
CA TYR A 141 4.20 5.82 9.77
C TYR A 141 5.68 5.65 10.15
N HIS A 142 6.15 6.39 11.16
CA HIS A 142 7.53 6.26 11.66
C HIS A 142 7.78 4.88 12.30
N GLN A 143 6.85 4.39 13.13
CA GLN A 143 6.96 3.07 13.76
C GLN A 143 7.02 1.94 12.73
N ILE A 144 6.17 2.00 11.69
CA ILE A 144 6.16 1.04 10.58
C ILE A 144 7.52 1.04 9.87
N ASN A 145 8.07 2.22 9.55
CA ASN A 145 9.37 2.31 8.89
C ASN A 145 10.54 1.88 9.78
N GLN A 146 10.47 2.13 11.09
CA GLN A 146 11.47 1.64 12.04
C GLN A 146 11.50 0.11 12.09
N ALA A 147 10.33 -0.54 12.12
CA ALA A 147 10.23 -2.00 12.08
C ALA A 147 10.76 -2.57 10.75
N PHE A 148 10.57 -1.87 9.62
CA PHE A 148 11.20 -2.26 8.36
C PHE A 148 12.73 -2.15 8.40
N GLU A 149 13.26 -1.12 9.06
CA GLU A 149 14.71 -0.97 9.21
C GLU A 149 15.31 -2.08 10.10
N GLU A 150 14.61 -2.45 11.18
CA GLU A 150 14.98 -3.60 12.01
C GLU A 150 14.96 -4.91 11.20
N LEU A 151 13.89 -5.16 10.44
CA LEU A 151 13.78 -6.32 9.55
C LEU A 151 14.90 -6.35 8.49
N ARG A 152 15.29 -5.19 7.96
CA ARG A 152 16.39 -5.06 7.00
C ARG A 152 17.71 -5.49 7.63
N VAL A 153 18.01 -5.02 8.84
CA VAL A 153 19.23 -5.38 9.57
C VAL A 153 19.24 -6.88 9.89
N LEU A 154 18.14 -7.43 10.40
CA LEU A 154 18.03 -8.87 10.70
C LEU A 154 18.21 -9.74 9.45
N THR A 155 17.59 -9.36 8.33
CA THR A 155 17.72 -10.09 7.05
C THR A 155 19.13 -10.02 6.48
N GLN A 156 19.84 -8.90 6.69
CA GLN A 156 21.24 -8.76 6.29
C GLN A 156 22.17 -9.60 7.16
N ASP A 157 21.89 -9.68 8.47
CA ASP A 157 22.67 -10.50 9.41
C ASP A 157 22.53 -11.99 9.09
N THR A 158 21.31 -12.48 8.81
CA THR A 158 21.09 -13.87 8.39
C THR A 158 21.76 -14.19 7.06
N GLU A 159 21.79 -13.25 6.10
CA GLU A 159 22.53 -13.43 4.84
C GLU A 159 24.05 -13.53 5.07
N ASN A 160 24.59 -12.73 5.99
CA ASN A 160 26.02 -12.79 6.33
C ASN A 160 26.38 -14.12 6.98
N ASP A 161 25.55 -14.60 7.90
CA ASP A 161 25.74 -15.89 8.55
C ASP A 161 25.58 -17.06 7.60
N LEU A 162 24.62 -16.98 6.67
CA LEU A 162 24.45 -17.98 5.62
C LEU A 162 25.68 -18.07 4.71
N ARG A 163 26.26 -16.92 4.31
CA ARG A 163 27.51 -16.89 3.51
C ARG A 163 28.70 -17.48 4.28
N LYS A 164 28.84 -17.17 5.56
CA LYS A 164 29.88 -17.78 6.42
C LYS A 164 29.69 -19.28 6.57
N LEU A 165 28.44 -19.72 6.80
CA LEU A 165 28.10 -21.14 6.91
C LEU A 165 28.43 -21.89 5.62
N GLN A 166 28.09 -21.32 4.46
CA GLN A 166 28.43 -21.88 3.16
C GLN A 166 29.94 -22.05 3.02
N HIS A 167 30.72 -21.01 3.29
CA HIS A 167 32.18 -21.07 3.19
C HIS A 167 32.80 -22.13 4.11
N ASN A 168 32.35 -22.19 5.37
CA ASN A 168 32.84 -23.18 6.34
C ASN A 168 32.47 -24.61 5.91
N GLN A 169 31.27 -24.79 5.34
CA GLN A 169 30.83 -26.08 4.83
C GLN A 169 31.65 -26.52 3.60
N GLU A 170 31.93 -25.62 2.68
CA GLU A 170 32.80 -25.90 1.52
C GLU A 170 34.21 -26.32 1.98
N TYR A 171 34.78 -25.59 2.96
CA TYR A 171 36.08 -25.94 3.52
C TYR A 171 36.05 -27.30 4.24
N PHE A 172 34.98 -27.59 5.00
CA PHE A 172 34.77 -28.89 5.62
C PHE A 172 34.75 -30.03 4.60
N ILE A 173 34.04 -29.85 3.48
CA ILE A 173 33.96 -30.86 2.42
C ILE A 173 35.35 -31.13 1.83
N ILE A 174 36.16 -30.10 1.62
CA ILE A 174 37.55 -30.25 1.12
C ILE A 174 38.39 -31.06 2.12
N GLN A 175 38.33 -30.73 3.41
CA GLN A 175 39.07 -31.47 4.44
C GLN A 175 38.57 -32.92 4.58
N TYR A 176 37.28 -33.16 4.40
CA TYR A 176 36.71 -34.50 4.40
C TYR A 176 37.22 -35.33 3.21
N GLN A 177 37.31 -34.72 2.02
CA GLN A 177 37.92 -35.36 0.84
C GLN A 177 39.39 -35.69 1.06
N GLU A 178 40.15 -34.80 1.71
CA GLU A 178 41.54 -35.08 2.07
C GLU A 178 41.65 -36.24 3.06
N SER A 179 40.75 -36.34 4.03
CA SER A 179 40.67 -37.51 4.93
C SER A 179 40.46 -38.82 4.16
N LEU A 180 39.55 -38.84 3.19
CA LEU A 180 39.32 -40.00 2.32
C LEU A 180 40.56 -40.32 1.47
N ARG A 181 41.28 -39.30 0.98
CA ARG A 181 42.53 -39.48 0.24
C ARG A 181 43.62 -40.11 1.11
N ILE A 182 43.78 -39.64 2.35
CA ILE A 182 44.72 -40.23 3.32
C ILE A 182 44.34 -41.69 3.62
N GLN A 183 43.04 -41.98 3.76
CA GLN A 183 42.56 -43.34 3.98
C GLN A 183 42.86 -44.26 2.78
N ALA A 184 42.67 -43.77 1.55
CA ALA A 184 43.06 -44.49 0.34
C ALA A 184 44.58 -44.74 0.29
N GLN A 185 45.41 -43.74 0.63
CA GLN A 185 46.86 -43.91 0.72
C GLN A 185 47.24 -44.98 1.74
N LEU A 186 46.64 -44.98 2.93
CA LEU A 186 46.85 -46.01 3.95
C LEU A 186 46.48 -47.40 3.44
N SER A 187 45.36 -47.54 2.72
CA SER A 187 44.98 -48.82 2.10
C SER A 187 45.98 -49.30 1.05
N SER A 188 46.58 -48.38 0.28
CA SER A 188 47.59 -48.68 -0.73
C SER A 188 48.96 -49.04 -0.15
N LEU A 189 49.26 -48.68 1.10
CA LEU A 189 50.51 -49.08 1.75
C LEU A 189 50.62 -50.60 1.92
N ALA A 190 49.48 -51.32 1.91
CA ALA A 190 49.47 -52.78 2.01
C ALA A 190 50.15 -53.47 0.82
N THR A 191 50.35 -52.79 -0.31
CA THR A 191 51.02 -53.33 -1.51
C THR A 191 52.53 -53.06 -1.55
N LEU A 192 53.07 -52.28 -0.62
CA LEU A 192 54.48 -51.88 -0.57
C LEU A 192 55.34 -52.81 0.31
N PRO A 193 56.67 -52.86 0.11
CA PRO A 193 57.58 -53.60 0.96
C PRO A 193 57.52 -53.18 2.45
N PRO A 194 57.80 -54.08 3.41
CA PRO A 194 57.66 -53.81 4.84
C PRO A 194 58.49 -52.62 5.34
N ALA A 195 59.69 -52.42 4.79
CA ALA A 195 60.60 -51.34 5.18
C ALA A 195 60.04 -49.94 4.83
N ASP A 196 59.49 -49.78 3.63
CA ASP A 196 58.89 -48.52 3.17
C ASP A 196 57.58 -48.22 3.91
N ARG A 197 56.83 -49.27 4.25
CA ARG A 197 55.60 -49.18 5.03
C ARG A 197 55.86 -48.65 6.44
N GLN A 198 56.83 -49.22 7.17
CA GLN A 198 57.17 -48.80 8.53
C GLN A 198 57.59 -47.32 8.60
N LEU A 199 58.15 -46.77 7.52
CA LEU A 199 58.62 -45.39 7.47
C LEU A 199 57.50 -44.38 7.17
N ARG A 200 56.48 -44.75 6.38
CA ARG A 200 55.38 -43.84 5.95
C ARG A 200 54.10 -43.97 6.78
N GLU A 201 53.81 -45.16 7.31
CA GLU A 201 52.56 -45.47 8.04
C GLU A 201 52.33 -44.57 9.28
N PRO A 202 53.33 -44.31 10.16
CA PRO A 202 53.11 -43.46 11.34
C PRO A 202 52.75 -42.02 11.00
N SER A 203 53.38 -41.44 9.97
CA SER A 203 53.12 -40.08 9.51
C SER A 203 51.71 -39.93 8.97
N LEU A 204 51.25 -40.89 8.17
CA LEU A 204 49.90 -40.90 7.61
C LEU A 204 48.82 -41.12 8.68
N LEU A 205 49.07 -41.99 9.66
CA LEU A 205 48.17 -42.18 10.80
C LEU A 205 48.05 -40.91 11.66
N SER A 206 49.17 -40.24 11.94
CA SER A 206 49.16 -38.97 12.68
C SER A 206 48.42 -37.87 11.93
N LYS A 207 48.60 -37.77 10.61
CA LYS A 207 47.86 -36.83 9.76
C LYS A 207 46.36 -37.15 9.78
N ARG A 208 45.98 -38.42 9.64
CA ARG A 208 44.59 -38.87 9.71
C ARG A 208 43.93 -38.48 11.03
N ALA A 209 44.58 -38.78 12.16
CA ALA A 209 44.05 -38.45 13.48
C ALA A 209 43.85 -36.93 13.67
N THR A 210 44.77 -36.11 13.13
CA THR A 210 44.66 -34.64 13.18
C THR A 210 43.46 -34.15 12.36
N VAL A 211 43.29 -34.66 11.14
CA VAL A 211 42.18 -34.30 10.25
C VAL A 211 40.84 -34.80 10.80
N GLU A 212 40.77 -36.03 11.32
CA GLU A 212 39.56 -36.61 11.94
C GLU A 212 39.13 -35.81 13.18
N ALA A 213 40.08 -35.40 14.03
CA ALA A 213 39.80 -34.56 15.20
C ALA A 213 39.26 -33.19 14.78
N TRP A 214 39.85 -32.59 13.74
CA TRP A 214 39.38 -31.34 13.18
C TRP A 214 37.97 -31.48 12.58
N LEU A 215 37.71 -32.50 11.76
CA LEU A 215 36.40 -32.78 11.16
C LEU A 215 35.33 -32.98 12.22
N THR A 216 35.63 -33.73 13.29
CA THR A 216 34.66 -33.95 14.38
C THR A 216 34.32 -32.62 15.09
N ARG A 217 35.33 -31.78 15.35
CA ARG A 217 35.10 -30.46 15.93
C ARG A 217 34.30 -29.57 14.99
N GLU A 218 34.66 -29.53 13.72
CA GLU A 218 34.05 -28.63 12.75
C GLU A 218 32.62 -29.05 12.39
N ALA A 219 32.32 -30.35 12.36
CA ALA A 219 30.94 -30.84 12.21
C ALA A 219 30.03 -30.29 13.32
N ASN A 220 30.49 -30.30 14.57
CA ASN A 220 29.76 -29.71 15.70
C ASN A 220 29.60 -28.18 15.56
N THR A 221 30.65 -27.49 15.09
CA THR A 221 30.60 -26.05 14.81
C THR A 221 29.56 -25.72 13.74
N LEU A 222 29.57 -26.43 12.61
CA LEU A 222 28.60 -26.28 11.52
C LEU A 222 27.17 -26.53 12.00
N GLN A 223 26.97 -27.55 12.84
CA GLN A 223 25.66 -27.83 13.42
C GLN A 223 25.17 -26.67 14.31
N LYS A 224 26.05 -26.09 15.14
CA LYS A 224 25.72 -24.90 15.95
C LYS A 224 25.38 -23.70 15.06
N TYR A 225 26.13 -23.45 13.99
CA TYR A 225 25.84 -22.37 13.06
C TYR A 225 24.52 -22.56 12.32
N ARG A 226 24.19 -23.79 11.90
CA ARG A 226 22.90 -24.13 11.31
C ARG A 226 21.74 -23.84 12.26
N LEU A 227 21.85 -24.23 13.53
CA LEU A 227 20.83 -23.97 14.55
C LEU A 227 20.68 -22.47 14.82
N GLY A 228 21.79 -21.76 15.04
CA GLY A 228 21.77 -20.31 15.26
C GLY A 228 21.16 -19.54 14.08
N LEU A 229 21.44 -19.96 12.85
CA LEU A 229 20.83 -19.37 11.65
C LEU A 229 19.32 -19.62 11.60
N ALA A 230 18.86 -20.84 11.90
CA ALA A 230 17.45 -21.18 11.94
C ALA A 230 16.69 -20.39 13.02
N GLU A 231 17.26 -20.25 14.22
CA GLU A 231 16.68 -19.43 15.30
C GLU A 231 16.60 -17.94 14.92
N LYS A 232 17.63 -17.41 14.24
CA LYS A 232 17.59 -16.03 13.72
C LYS A 232 16.48 -15.87 12.68
N HIS A 233 16.33 -16.80 11.75
CA HIS A 233 15.21 -16.78 10.81
C HIS A 233 13.86 -16.85 11.52
N GLN A 234 13.71 -17.68 12.56
CA GLN A 234 12.47 -17.77 13.33
C GLN A 234 12.09 -16.42 13.94
N LYS A 235 13.07 -15.71 14.54
CA LYS A 235 12.87 -14.35 15.08
C LYS A 235 12.50 -13.35 14.00
N THR A 236 13.20 -13.37 12.86
CA THR A 236 12.90 -12.49 11.73
C THR A 236 11.48 -12.73 11.19
N LEU A 237 11.06 -13.98 11.03
CA LEU A 237 9.71 -14.32 10.56
C LEU A 237 8.62 -13.91 11.55
N ALA A 238 8.87 -14.02 12.86
CA ALA A 238 7.93 -13.56 13.88
C ALA A 238 7.71 -12.04 13.81
N LEU A 239 8.80 -11.26 13.71
CA LEU A 239 8.70 -9.81 13.54
C LEU A 239 8.02 -9.44 12.22
N LEU A 240 8.35 -10.17 11.15
CA LEU A 240 7.78 -9.94 9.83
C LEU A 240 6.26 -10.21 9.82
N ARG A 241 5.80 -11.26 10.52
CA ARG A 241 4.38 -11.56 10.68
C ARG A 241 3.66 -10.47 11.49
N LYS A 242 4.28 -9.98 12.56
CA LYS A 242 3.75 -8.84 13.33
C LYS A 242 3.59 -7.60 12.43
N GLN A 243 4.62 -7.29 11.64
CA GLN A 243 4.60 -6.15 10.73
C GLN A 243 3.55 -6.31 9.63
N GLN A 244 3.41 -7.52 9.09
CA GLN A 244 2.36 -7.86 8.13
C GLN A 244 0.96 -7.63 8.72
N THR A 245 0.69 -8.07 9.94
CA THR A 245 -0.58 -7.84 10.63
C THR A 245 -0.89 -6.35 10.76
N VAL A 246 0.07 -5.52 11.17
CA VAL A 246 -0.16 -4.06 11.26
C VAL A 246 -0.54 -3.46 9.89
N ILE A 247 0.15 -3.86 8.82
CA ILE A 247 -0.10 -3.28 7.49
C ILE A 247 -1.40 -3.82 6.88
N LEU A 248 -1.68 -5.11 7.02
CA LEU A 248 -2.83 -5.75 6.37
C LEU A 248 -4.11 -5.65 7.19
N ASP A 249 -4.03 -5.85 8.51
CA ASP A 249 -5.21 -5.96 9.38
C ASP A 249 -5.59 -4.62 10.00
N ASP A 250 -4.66 -3.66 10.11
CA ASP A 250 -4.99 -2.29 10.50
C ASP A 250 -5.06 -1.36 9.28
N GLU A 251 -3.93 -1.08 8.62
CA GLU A 251 -3.84 0.03 7.66
C GLU A 251 -4.67 -0.22 6.40
N LEU A 252 -4.57 -1.43 5.84
CA LEU A 252 -5.34 -1.81 4.65
C LEU A 252 -6.84 -1.94 4.96
N ILE A 253 -7.22 -2.47 6.12
CA ILE A 253 -8.63 -2.53 6.54
C ILE A 253 -9.19 -1.12 6.76
N GLN A 254 -8.44 -0.23 7.40
CA GLN A 254 -8.82 1.17 7.58
C GLN A 254 -8.98 1.90 6.24
N TRP A 255 -8.08 1.66 5.27
CA TRP A 255 -8.24 2.20 3.93
C TRP A 255 -9.50 1.66 3.23
N LYS A 256 -9.77 0.35 3.29
CA LYS A 256 -11.01 -0.24 2.76
C LYS A 256 -12.26 0.34 3.42
N ARG A 257 -12.23 0.57 4.73
CA ARG A 257 -13.33 1.20 5.47
C ARG A 257 -13.54 2.65 5.03
N ARG A 258 -12.47 3.41 4.81
CA ARG A 258 -12.57 4.78 4.26
C ARG A 258 -13.15 4.76 2.84
N GLN A 259 -12.74 3.84 1.98
CA GLN A 259 -13.33 3.65 0.64
C GLN A 259 -14.83 3.35 0.71
N GLN A 260 -15.26 2.50 1.65
CA GLN A 260 -16.67 2.20 1.87
C GLN A 260 -17.47 3.45 2.29
N LEU A 261 -16.94 4.23 3.24
CA LEU A 261 -17.59 5.44 3.73
C LEU A 261 -17.58 6.58 2.68
N ALA A 262 -16.55 6.67 1.84
CA ALA A 262 -16.50 7.58 0.71
C ALA A 262 -17.63 7.31 -0.29
N GLY A 263 -18.07 6.05 -0.42
CA GLY A 263 -19.26 5.67 -1.19
C GLY A 263 -20.57 6.36 -0.72
N ASN A 264 -20.63 6.77 0.55
CA ASN A 264 -21.75 7.54 1.13
C ASN A 264 -21.52 9.06 1.08
N GLY A 265 -20.52 9.55 0.35
CA GLY A 265 -20.13 10.96 0.35
C GLY A 265 -19.25 11.35 1.54
N GLY A 266 -18.64 10.38 2.23
CA GLY A 266 -17.58 10.63 3.22
C GLY A 266 -16.30 11.20 2.60
N PRO A 267 -15.29 11.52 3.44
CA PRO A 267 -14.01 12.01 2.93
C PRO A 267 -13.34 10.97 2.01
N PRO A 268 -12.56 11.41 1.01
CA PRO A 268 -11.87 10.50 0.09
C PRO A 268 -10.93 9.55 0.84
N GLU A 269 -10.82 8.32 0.35
CA GLU A 269 -10.05 7.23 0.95
C GLU A 269 -8.54 7.48 1.05
N GLY A 270 -8.03 8.44 0.28
CA GLY A 270 -6.61 8.77 0.17
C GLY A 270 -5.86 7.84 -0.80
N GLY A 271 -4.64 8.24 -1.17
CA GLY A 271 -3.80 7.51 -2.11
C GLY A 271 -3.32 6.16 -1.57
N LEU A 272 -3.23 5.16 -2.45
CA LEU A 272 -2.71 3.82 -2.13
C LEU A 272 -1.18 3.75 -2.11
N ASP A 273 -0.47 4.80 -2.51
CA ASP A 273 0.96 4.73 -2.80
C ASP A 273 1.81 4.40 -1.56
N ILE A 274 1.43 4.93 -0.39
CA ILE A 274 2.10 4.59 0.89
C ILE A 274 1.89 3.12 1.22
N LEU A 275 0.63 2.64 1.16
CA LEU A 275 0.29 1.24 1.42
C LEU A 275 0.98 0.29 0.44
N GLN A 276 1.04 0.66 -0.85
CA GLN A 276 1.78 -0.09 -1.85
C GLN A 276 3.26 -0.17 -1.46
N SER A 277 3.89 0.96 -1.11
CA SER A 277 5.30 0.97 -0.74
C SER A 277 5.61 0.04 0.44
N TRP A 278 4.71 -0.04 1.43
CA TRP A 278 4.84 -0.95 2.56
C TRP A 278 4.62 -2.41 2.18
N CYS A 279 3.59 -2.71 1.38
CA CYS A 279 3.35 -4.06 0.86
C CYS A 279 4.50 -4.55 -0.03
N GLU A 280 5.08 -3.68 -0.84
CA GLU A 280 6.24 -3.97 -1.68
C GLU A 280 7.50 -4.24 -0.86
N LYS A 281 7.78 -3.42 0.16
CA LYS A 281 8.87 -3.67 1.12
C LYS A 281 8.69 -5.01 1.83
N LEU A 282 7.48 -5.32 2.31
CA LEU A 282 7.16 -6.63 2.89
C LEU A 282 7.44 -7.75 1.90
N ALA A 283 6.91 -7.65 0.66
CA ALA A 283 7.09 -8.67 -0.36
C ALA A 283 8.57 -8.94 -0.64
N GLU A 284 9.38 -7.89 -0.77
CA GLU A 284 10.81 -7.99 -0.99
C GLU A 284 11.53 -8.67 0.18
N THR A 285 11.28 -8.24 1.43
CA THR A 285 11.90 -8.83 2.63
C THR A 285 11.47 -10.29 2.84
N ILE A 286 10.19 -10.62 2.62
CA ILE A 286 9.69 -12.01 2.66
C ILE A 286 10.42 -12.86 1.63
N TRP A 287 10.51 -12.36 0.40
CA TRP A 287 11.12 -13.10 -0.70
C TRP A 287 12.61 -13.36 -0.46
N GLN A 288 13.34 -12.36 0.04
CA GLN A 288 14.76 -12.50 0.42
C GLN A 288 14.94 -13.56 1.51
N ASN A 289 14.15 -13.52 2.59
CA ASN A 289 14.23 -14.53 3.64
C ASN A 289 13.88 -15.94 3.13
N ARG A 290 12.94 -16.05 2.19
CA ARG A 290 12.59 -17.34 1.55
C ARG A 290 13.75 -17.92 0.77
N GLN A 291 14.44 -17.10 -0.01
CA GLN A 291 15.63 -17.51 -0.74
C GLN A 291 16.76 -17.95 0.19
N GLN A 292 16.95 -17.26 1.31
CA GLN A 292 17.94 -17.63 2.33
C GLN A 292 17.61 -19.00 2.97
N ILE A 293 16.36 -19.23 3.38
CA ILE A 293 15.93 -20.52 3.95
C ILE A 293 16.13 -21.66 2.94
N ARG A 294 15.79 -21.45 1.67
CA ARG A 294 16.02 -22.44 0.60
C ARG A 294 17.50 -22.74 0.37
N ARG A 295 18.36 -21.72 0.42
CA ARG A 295 19.81 -21.92 0.36
C ARG A 295 20.31 -22.71 1.57
N ALA A 296 19.79 -22.45 2.77
CA ALA A 296 20.12 -23.23 3.96
C ALA A 296 19.68 -24.70 3.83
N GLU A 297 18.50 -24.97 3.27
CA GLU A 297 18.08 -26.34 2.93
C GLU A 297 18.98 -27.01 1.92
N HIS A 298 19.40 -26.29 0.88
CA HIS A 298 20.34 -26.82 -0.11
C HIS A 298 21.68 -27.19 0.53
N LEU A 299 22.23 -26.32 1.38
CA LEU A 299 23.45 -26.61 2.15
C LEU A 299 23.26 -27.84 3.05
N ARG A 300 22.10 -27.99 3.69
CA ARG A 300 21.78 -29.19 4.49
C ARG A 300 21.79 -30.46 3.63
N GLN A 301 21.19 -30.42 2.44
CA GLN A 301 21.14 -31.57 1.52
C GLN A 301 22.53 -31.97 1.00
N GLN A 302 23.42 -31.01 0.77
CA GLN A 302 24.80 -31.27 0.34
C GLN A 302 25.65 -31.97 1.42
N LEU A 303 25.44 -31.63 2.70
CA LEU A 303 26.12 -32.24 3.82
C LEU A 303 25.10 -32.58 4.92
N PRO A 304 24.45 -33.76 4.84
CA PRO A 304 23.46 -34.19 5.81
C PRO A 304 24.16 -34.59 7.11
N ILE A 305 24.01 -33.74 8.12
CA ILE A 305 24.44 -33.99 9.50
C ILE A 305 23.16 -34.23 10.31
N PRO A 306 22.96 -35.39 10.94
CA PRO A 306 21.76 -35.68 11.73
C PRO A 306 21.54 -34.64 12.84
N GLY A 307 20.30 -34.15 12.97
CA GLY A 307 19.94 -33.18 14.00
C GLY A 307 18.58 -32.52 13.78
N PRO A 308 18.11 -31.68 14.72
CA PRO A 308 16.77 -31.10 14.70
C PRO A 308 16.56 -30.03 13.60
N ILE A 309 17.62 -29.69 12.86
CA ILE A 309 17.58 -28.66 11.82
C ILE A 309 16.59 -28.96 10.69
N GLU A 310 16.32 -30.23 10.40
CA GLU A 310 15.38 -30.64 9.35
C GLU A 310 13.95 -30.23 9.67
N GLU A 311 13.51 -30.46 10.92
CA GLU A 311 12.19 -30.07 11.40
C GLU A 311 12.06 -28.55 11.43
N MET A 312 13.08 -27.86 11.95
CA MET A 312 13.09 -26.39 12.01
C MET A 312 13.02 -25.74 10.62
N LEU A 313 13.80 -26.22 9.64
CA LEU A 313 13.76 -25.68 8.29
C LEU A 313 12.40 -25.93 7.63
N THR A 314 11.78 -27.08 7.88
CA THR A 314 10.43 -27.40 7.39
C THR A 314 9.40 -26.44 7.98
N GLU A 315 9.45 -26.16 9.28
CA GLU A 315 8.56 -25.21 9.95
C GLU A 315 8.77 -23.77 9.44
N LEU A 316 10.02 -23.34 9.27
CA LEU A 316 10.36 -22.02 8.72
C LEU A 316 9.81 -21.88 7.29
N ASN A 317 9.94 -22.92 6.46
CA ASN A 317 9.40 -22.92 5.11
C ASN A 317 7.88 -22.89 5.07
N SER A 318 7.20 -23.61 5.97
CA SER A 318 5.74 -23.51 6.11
C SER A 318 5.33 -22.08 6.48
N THR A 319 5.95 -21.55 7.54
CA THR A 319 5.64 -20.22 8.08
C THR A 319 5.83 -19.12 7.04
N ILE A 320 6.94 -19.12 6.31
CA ILE A 320 7.20 -18.10 5.30
C ILE A 320 6.30 -18.25 4.07
N THR A 321 5.87 -19.47 3.74
CA THR A 321 4.90 -19.74 2.67
C THR A 321 3.52 -19.21 3.06
N ASP A 322 3.11 -19.39 4.31
CA ASP A 322 1.85 -18.84 4.82
C ASP A 322 1.86 -17.31 4.83
N ILE A 323 2.98 -16.71 5.24
CA ILE A 323 3.16 -15.26 5.25
C ILE A 323 3.04 -14.68 3.83
N ILE A 324 3.74 -15.25 2.84
CA ILE A 324 3.63 -14.74 1.45
C ILE A 324 2.23 -14.98 0.87
N SER A 325 1.61 -16.12 1.18
CA SER A 325 0.24 -16.42 0.73
C SER A 325 -0.77 -15.41 1.26
N THR A 326 -0.67 -15.09 2.56
CA THR A 326 -1.51 -14.07 3.20
C THR A 326 -1.28 -12.68 2.59
N LEU A 327 -0.02 -12.32 2.30
CA LEU A 327 0.30 -11.04 1.67
C LEU A 327 -0.31 -10.93 0.27
N VAL A 328 -0.07 -11.91 -0.59
CA VAL A 328 -0.51 -11.89 -1.99
C VAL A 328 -2.04 -11.89 -2.09
N THR A 329 -2.71 -12.71 -1.29
CA THR A 329 -4.18 -12.80 -1.29
C THR A 329 -4.83 -11.52 -0.75
N SER A 330 -4.30 -10.94 0.32
CA SER A 330 -4.91 -9.75 0.96
C SER A 330 -4.69 -8.45 0.16
N THR A 331 -3.60 -8.38 -0.62
CA THR A 331 -3.22 -7.20 -1.40
C THR A 331 -3.80 -7.17 -2.82
N PHE A 332 -4.61 -8.17 -3.18
CA PHE A 332 -5.48 -8.12 -4.36
C PHE A 332 -6.77 -7.40 -4.01
N ILE A 333 -6.85 -6.12 -4.37
CA ILE A 333 -7.90 -5.20 -3.89
C ILE A 333 -8.60 -4.49 -5.04
N ILE A 334 -9.79 -3.96 -4.75
CA ILE A 334 -10.55 -3.13 -5.68
C ILE A 334 -10.19 -1.68 -5.38
N GLU A 335 -9.47 -1.06 -6.29
CA GLU A 335 -9.05 0.35 -6.21
C GLU A 335 -10.22 1.28 -6.53
N LYS A 336 -10.99 0.96 -7.58
CA LYS A 336 -12.20 1.68 -7.95
C LYS A 336 -13.39 0.72 -7.92
N GLN A 337 -14.28 0.91 -6.95
CA GLN A 337 -15.48 0.09 -6.79
C GLN A 337 -16.43 0.25 -8.01
N PRO A 338 -17.15 -0.82 -8.39
CA PRO A 338 -18.30 -0.67 -9.28
C PRO A 338 -19.37 0.21 -8.60
N PRO A 339 -20.26 0.86 -9.36
CA PRO A 339 -21.41 1.58 -8.80
C PRO A 339 -22.20 0.63 -7.88
N GLN A 340 -22.56 1.01 -6.66
CA GLN A 340 -23.29 0.10 -5.76
C GLN A 340 -24.77 -0.04 -6.12
N VAL A 341 -25.31 0.86 -6.93
CA VAL A 341 -26.60 0.68 -7.59
C VAL A 341 -26.35 0.39 -9.08
N LEU A 342 -26.51 -0.88 -9.48
CA LEU A 342 -26.30 -1.32 -10.85
C LEU A 342 -27.62 -1.43 -11.60
N LYS A 343 -27.78 -0.63 -12.66
CA LYS A 343 -28.89 -0.80 -13.61
C LYS A 343 -28.53 -1.83 -14.69
N THR A 344 -29.42 -2.78 -14.93
CA THR A 344 -29.26 -3.76 -16.02
C THR A 344 -29.09 -3.07 -17.38
N GLN A 345 -28.31 -3.67 -18.28
CA GLN A 345 -27.99 -3.17 -19.62
C GLN A 345 -27.25 -1.82 -19.65
N THR A 346 -26.83 -1.31 -18.49
CA THR A 346 -26.04 -0.08 -18.38
C THR A 346 -24.56 -0.43 -18.25
N LYS A 347 -23.70 0.32 -18.93
CA LYS A 347 -22.25 0.14 -18.82
C LYS A 347 -21.77 0.63 -17.46
N PHE A 348 -20.83 -0.11 -16.86
CA PHE A 348 -20.17 0.26 -15.62
C PHE A 348 -18.69 -0.12 -15.67
N ALA A 349 -17.93 0.42 -14.71
CA ALA A 349 -16.50 0.26 -14.64
C ALA A 349 -16.05 -0.10 -13.22
N ALA A 350 -14.92 -0.78 -13.11
CA ALA A 350 -14.22 -1.05 -11.86
C ALA A 350 -12.71 -1.21 -12.13
N THR A 351 -11.89 -0.96 -11.13
CA THR A 351 -10.43 -1.16 -11.21
C THR A 351 -9.97 -2.06 -10.08
N VAL A 352 -9.24 -3.11 -10.43
CA VAL A 352 -8.62 -4.04 -9.48
C VAL A 352 -7.11 -3.86 -9.53
N ARG A 353 -6.43 -3.89 -8.39
CA ARG A 353 -4.98 -3.67 -8.25
C ARG A 353 -4.37 -4.76 -7.37
N LEU A 354 -3.16 -5.20 -7.73
CA LEU A 354 -2.33 -6.06 -6.90
C LEU A 354 -1.16 -5.23 -6.35
N LEU A 355 -1.17 -4.90 -5.05
CA LEU A 355 -0.17 -3.98 -4.47
C LEU A 355 1.26 -4.55 -4.47
N VAL A 356 1.41 -5.86 -4.55
CA VAL A 356 2.74 -6.54 -4.58
C VAL A 356 3.18 -6.96 -5.97
N GLY A 357 2.39 -6.67 -7.00
CA GLY A 357 2.57 -7.19 -8.36
C GLY A 357 3.87 -6.75 -9.04
N GLY A 358 4.34 -5.53 -8.73
CA GLY A 358 5.62 -4.99 -9.22
C GLY A 358 6.80 -5.82 -8.72
N LYS A 359 6.94 -5.96 -7.40
CA LYS A 359 8.08 -6.63 -6.75
C LYS A 359 8.12 -8.15 -6.91
N LEU A 360 6.96 -8.79 -7.03
CA LEU A 360 6.89 -10.24 -7.25
C LEU A 360 7.01 -10.64 -8.73
N ASN A 361 7.32 -9.69 -9.63
CA ASN A 361 7.49 -9.91 -11.07
C ASN A 361 6.26 -10.55 -11.77
N VAL A 362 5.07 -10.38 -11.21
CA VAL A 362 3.82 -10.90 -11.79
C VAL A 362 3.53 -10.28 -13.15
N HIS A 363 4.00 -9.04 -13.36
CA HIS A 363 3.89 -8.31 -14.61
C HIS A 363 4.64 -8.97 -15.80
N MET A 364 5.58 -9.89 -15.55
CA MET A 364 6.30 -10.59 -16.61
C MET A 364 5.40 -11.56 -17.40
N ASN A 365 4.33 -12.05 -16.78
CA ASN A 365 3.27 -12.79 -17.45
C ASN A 365 1.92 -12.31 -16.90
N PRO A 366 1.41 -11.17 -17.39
CA PRO A 366 0.28 -10.48 -16.77
C PRO A 366 -0.96 -11.36 -16.76
N PRO A 367 -1.52 -11.65 -15.57
CA PRO A 367 -2.65 -12.57 -15.48
C PRO A 367 -3.95 -11.90 -15.93
N GLN A 368 -4.90 -12.74 -16.32
CA GLN A 368 -6.27 -12.32 -16.58
C GLN A 368 -7.07 -12.30 -15.28
N VAL A 369 -7.85 -11.25 -15.09
CA VAL A 369 -8.84 -11.09 -14.02
C VAL A 369 -10.22 -11.30 -14.61
N LYS A 370 -11.02 -12.14 -13.95
CA LYS A 370 -12.41 -12.42 -14.31
C LYS A 370 -13.35 -11.85 -13.25
N ALA A 371 -14.34 -11.08 -13.69
CA ALA A 371 -15.41 -10.54 -12.88
C ALA A 371 -16.67 -11.42 -13.00
N THR A 372 -17.30 -11.75 -11.87
CA THR A 372 -18.55 -12.53 -11.83
C THR A 372 -19.47 -11.96 -10.77
N ILE A 373 -20.77 -11.92 -11.02
CA ILE A 373 -21.75 -11.47 -10.02
C ILE A 373 -22.32 -12.67 -9.27
N ILE A 374 -22.31 -12.58 -7.95
CA ILE A 374 -22.76 -13.61 -7.03
C ILE A 374 -23.72 -13.01 -5.98
N SER A 375 -24.59 -13.84 -5.42
CA SER A 375 -25.50 -13.43 -4.35
C SER A 375 -24.80 -13.38 -3.00
N GLU A 376 -25.43 -12.74 -2.02
CA GLU A 376 -24.94 -12.75 -0.63
C GLU A 376 -24.74 -14.17 -0.08
N GLN A 377 -25.65 -15.10 -0.37
CA GLN A 377 -25.53 -16.49 0.08
C GLN A 377 -24.31 -17.18 -0.54
N GLN A 378 -24.05 -16.95 -1.83
CA GLN A 378 -22.89 -17.47 -2.53
C GLN A 378 -21.59 -16.86 -2.01
N ALA A 379 -21.58 -15.56 -1.69
CA ALA A 379 -20.45 -14.90 -1.06
C ALA A 379 -20.15 -15.49 0.33
N LYS A 380 -21.17 -15.74 1.16
CA LYS A 380 -21.02 -16.42 2.46
C LYS A 380 -20.49 -17.85 2.32
N ALA A 381 -20.94 -18.61 1.32
CA ALA A 381 -20.46 -19.97 1.06
C ALA A 381 -19.00 -19.98 0.55
N LEU A 382 -18.61 -18.99 -0.28
CA LEU A 382 -17.21 -18.82 -0.71
C LEU A 382 -16.26 -18.55 0.46
N LEU A 383 -16.68 -17.75 1.44
CA LEU A 383 -15.88 -17.51 2.66
C LEU A 383 -15.70 -18.79 3.50
N LYS A 384 -16.63 -19.74 3.41
CA LYS A 384 -16.55 -21.05 4.08
C LYS A 384 -15.81 -22.12 3.26
N ASN A 385 -15.23 -21.77 2.10
CA ASN A 385 -14.62 -22.70 1.15
C ASN A 385 -15.55 -23.86 0.71
N GLU A 386 -16.87 -23.65 0.70
CA GLU A 386 -17.79 -24.59 0.09
C GLU A 386 -17.69 -24.49 -1.44
N ASN A 387 -17.67 -25.63 -2.14
CA ASN A 387 -17.49 -25.69 -3.59
C ASN A 387 -18.69 -25.07 -4.35
N THR A 388 -18.66 -23.75 -4.56
CA THR A 388 -19.69 -22.98 -5.28
C THR A 388 -19.33 -22.73 -6.75
N ARG A 389 -18.40 -23.53 -7.31
CA ARG A 389 -17.62 -23.21 -8.52
C ARG A 389 -18.43 -22.95 -9.80
N ASN A 390 -19.74 -23.19 -9.82
CA ASN A 390 -20.57 -23.10 -11.04
C ASN A 390 -21.88 -22.32 -10.90
N ASP A 391 -22.25 -21.81 -9.71
CA ASP A 391 -23.49 -21.05 -9.55
C ASP A 391 -23.20 -19.55 -9.57
N ILE A 392 -23.28 -18.94 -10.76
CA ILE A 392 -23.28 -17.49 -10.91
C ILE A 392 -24.69 -16.93 -10.80
N SER A 393 -24.84 -15.79 -10.15
CA SER A 393 -26.13 -15.11 -10.01
C SER A 393 -26.48 -14.26 -11.23
N GLY A 394 -25.59 -14.06 -12.20
CA GLY A 394 -25.89 -13.24 -13.38
C GLY A 394 -24.83 -13.27 -14.47
N GLU A 395 -25.18 -12.74 -15.64
CA GLU A 395 -24.32 -12.67 -16.83
C GLU A 395 -23.79 -11.23 -17.00
N ILE A 396 -22.49 -11.03 -16.73
CA ILE A 396 -21.78 -9.78 -17.03
C ILE A 396 -21.06 -9.93 -18.37
N LEU A 397 -21.27 -8.98 -19.28
CA LEU A 397 -20.54 -8.84 -20.53
C LEU A 397 -19.22 -8.09 -20.31
N ASN A 398 -18.19 -8.39 -21.11
CA ASN A 398 -16.85 -7.80 -21.00
C ASN A 398 -16.21 -7.99 -19.61
N ASN A 399 -16.40 -9.17 -19.04
CA ASN A 399 -16.04 -9.49 -17.66
C ASN A 399 -14.62 -10.04 -17.49
N ASN A 400 -13.81 -10.07 -18.53
CA ASN A 400 -12.40 -10.47 -18.46
C ASN A 400 -11.51 -9.27 -18.81
N CYS A 401 -10.44 -9.05 -18.05
CA CYS A 401 -9.47 -7.99 -18.28
C CYS A 401 -8.06 -8.50 -17.92
N VAL A 402 -7.06 -8.21 -18.74
CA VAL A 402 -5.66 -8.54 -18.44
C VAL A 402 -5.09 -7.44 -17.55
N MET A 403 -4.29 -7.80 -16.55
CA MET A 403 -3.60 -6.80 -15.71
C MET A 403 -2.53 -6.05 -16.52
N GLU A 404 -2.44 -4.75 -16.32
CA GLU A 404 -1.49 -3.86 -16.99
C GLU A 404 -0.53 -3.27 -15.95
N TYR A 405 0.76 -3.28 -16.27
CA TYR A 405 1.82 -2.74 -15.42
C TYR A 405 2.24 -1.35 -15.88
N HIS A 406 2.14 -0.36 -15.00
CA HIS A 406 2.60 1.00 -15.24
C HIS A 406 4.00 1.17 -14.64
N GLN A 407 5.01 1.31 -15.50
CA GLN A 407 6.42 1.35 -15.07
C GLN A 407 6.78 2.58 -14.22
N THR A 408 6.13 3.72 -14.46
CA THR A 408 6.40 4.98 -13.74
C THR A 408 5.92 4.94 -12.30
N THR A 409 4.80 4.27 -12.04
CA THR A 409 4.15 4.19 -10.73
C THR A 409 4.34 2.84 -10.05
N GLY A 410 4.88 1.84 -10.76
CA GLY A 410 5.01 0.47 -10.30
C GLY A 410 3.67 -0.27 -10.13
N THR A 411 2.57 0.26 -10.67
CA THR A 411 1.22 -0.25 -10.38
C THR A 411 0.81 -1.36 -11.35
N LEU A 412 0.33 -2.48 -10.81
CA LEU A 412 -0.24 -3.58 -11.57
C LEU A 412 -1.77 -3.61 -11.36
N SER A 413 -2.53 -3.20 -12.37
CA SER A 413 -3.99 -3.04 -12.27
C SER A 413 -4.74 -3.57 -13.49
N ALA A 414 -5.95 -4.10 -13.30
CA ALA A 414 -6.90 -4.46 -14.35
C ALA A 414 -8.03 -3.40 -14.41
N HIS A 415 -8.18 -2.75 -15.56
CA HIS A 415 -9.14 -1.67 -15.78
C HIS A 415 -10.37 -2.16 -16.56
N PHE A 416 -11.44 -2.48 -15.84
CA PHE A 416 -12.71 -2.82 -16.47
C PHE A 416 -13.47 -1.53 -16.81
N ARG A 417 -13.51 -1.14 -18.08
CA ARG A 417 -14.12 0.14 -18.50
C ARG A 417 -15.57 0.02 -18.98
N ASN A 418 -15.95 -1.15 -19.51
CA ASN A 418 -17.18 -1.33 -20.29
C ASN A 418 -17.94 -2.61 -19.90
N MET A 419 -17.93 -2.98 -18.61
CA MET A 419 -18.74 -4.11 -18.15
C MET A 419 -20.22 -3.76 -18.27
N SER A 420 -21.08 -4.76 -18.51
CA SER A 420 -22.54 -4.57 -18.55
C SER A 420 -23.27 -5.79 -18.03
N LEU A 421 -24.20 -5.59 -17.10
CA LEU A 421 -24.99 -6.67 -16.52
C LEU A 421 -26.21 -6.95 -17.41
N LYS A 422 -26.23 -8.10 -18.08
CA LYS A 422 -27.27 -8.47 -19.06
C LYS A 422 -28.47 -9.14 -18.40
N ARG A 423 -28.22 -10.06 -17.47
CA ARG A 423 -29.25 -10.83 -16.75
C ARG A 423 -28.82 -11.06 -15.31
N ILE A 424 -29.80 -11.08 -14.41
CA ILE A 424 -29.64 -11.44 -13.00
C ILE A 424 -30.67 -12.51 -12.62
N ARG A 425 -30.22 -13.55 -11.94
CA ARG A 425 -31.02 -14.60 -11.30
C ARG A 425 -31.27 -14.19 -9.86
N ARG A 426 -32.53 -14.27 -9.44
CA ARG A 426 -32.97 -13.94 -8.08
C ARG A 426 -33.60 -15.17 -7.46
N SER A 427 -33.47 -15.32 -6.15
CA SER A 427 -34.12 -16.41 -5.43
C SER A 427 -35.64 -16.23 -5.42
N ASP A 428 -36.39 -17.34 -5.45
CA ASP A 428 -37.84 -17.32 -5.31
C ASP A 428 -38.23 -16.74 -3.95
N ARG A 429 -38.97 -15.63 -3.98
CA ARG A 429 -39.30 -14.84 -2.80
C ARG A 429 -40.39 -15.52 -1.99
N ARG A 430 -40.15 -15.74 -0.69
CA ARG A 430 -41.19 -16.08 0.29
C ARG A 430 -41.21 -14.98 1.37
N GLY A 431 -42.00 -13.92 1.18
CA GLY A 431 -42.16 -12.86 2.20
C GLY A 431 -42.28 -11.44 1.66
N ALA A 432 -42.03 -10.46 2.53
CA ALA A 432 -42.18 -9.01 2.31
C ALA A 432 -40.92 -8.30 1.76
N GLU A 433 -39.86 -9.05 1.41
CA GLU A 433 -38.56 -8.48 0.97
C GLU A 433 -38.65 -7.78 -0.38
N SER A 434 -38.16 -6.54 -0.46
CA SER A 434 -38.24 -5.74 -1.69
C SER A 434 -37.17 -6.15 -2.70
N VAL A 435 -37.37 -5.81 -3.99
CA VAL A 435 -36.34 -5.98 -5.03
C VAL A 435 -35.08 -5.17 -4.73
N THR A 436 -35.26 -4.07 -4.04
CA THR A 436 -34.24 -3.07 -3.75
C THR A 436 -33.44 -3.37 -2.47
N GLU A 437 -33.78 -4.45 -1.76
CA GLU A 437 -33.05 -4.95 -0.59
C GLU A 437 -32.11 -6.13 -0.93
N GLU A 438 -32.28 -6.77 -2.09
CA GLU A 438 -31.51 -7.94 -2.49
C GLU A 438 -30.08 -7.55 -2.90
N LYS A 439 -29.09 -8.02 -2.12
CA LYS A 439 -27.68 -7.69 -2.29
C LYS A 439 -26.92 -8.74 -3.10
N PHE A 440 -26.10 -8.25 -4.00
CA PHE A 440 -25.13 -9.00 -4.79
C PHE A 440 -23.73 -8.44 -4.54
N THR A 441 -22.71 -9.15 -4.99
CA THR A 441 -21.33 -8.64 -5.04
C THR A 441 -20.66 -9.11 -6.32
N ILE A 442 -19.72 -8.32 -6.81
CA ILE A 442 -18.88 -8.69 -7.95
C ILE A 442 -17.60 -9.32 -7.40
N LEU A 443 -17.45 -10.62 -7.64
CA LEU A 443 -16.24 -11.38 -7.39
C LEU A 443 -15.26 -11.16 -8.53
N PHE A 444 -14.10 -10.62 -8.21
CA PHE A 444 -12.93 -10.61 -9.08
C PHE A 444 -12.00 -11.74 -8.68
N GLU A 445 -11.64 -12.59 -9.65
CA GLU A 445 -10.72 -13.71 -9.44
C GLU A 445 -9.60 -13.69 -10.48
N SER A 446 -8.40 -14.12 -10.06
CA SER A 446 -7.26 -14.26 -10.94
C SER A 446 -6.34 -15.38 -10.46
N GLN A 447 -5.56 -15.94 -11.39
CA GLN A 447 -4.58 -16.98 -11.09
C GLN A 447 -3.25 -16.63 -11.75
N PHE A 448 -2.17 -16.69 -10.98
CA PHE A 448 -0.81 -16.44 -11.47
C PHE A 448 0.22 -17.22 -10.64
N SER A 449 1.43 -17.28 -11.16
CA SER A 449 2.57 -17.88 -10.47
C SER A 449 3.62 -16.85 -10.11
N VAL A 450 4.37 -17.11 -9.05
CA VAL A 450 5.48 -16.28 -8.55
C VAL A 450 6.73 -17.16 -8.39
N GLY A 451 7.91 -16.60 -8.66
CA GLY A 451 9.18 -17.28 -8.46
C GLY A 451 9.49 -18.39 -9.46
N GLY A 452 9.13 -18.23 -10.73
CA GLY A 452 9.39 -19.23 -11.77
C GLY A 452 8.52 -20.49 -11.63
N ASN A 453 7.21 -20.31 -11.43
CA ASN A 453 6.22 -21.38 -11.22
C ASN A 453 6.34 -22.17 -9.91
N GLU A 454 7.11 -21.66 -8.95
CA GLU A 454 7.25 -22.28 -7.63
C GLU A 454 5.98 -22.16 -6.77
N LEU A 455 5.38 -20.97 -6.76
CA LEU A 455 4.16 -20.70 -6.01
C LEU A 455 3.05 -20.32 -6.98
N VAL A 456 1.89 -20.97 -6.87
CA VAL A 456 0.70 -20.66 -7.68
C VAL A 456 -0.36 -20.08 -6.75
N PHE A 457 -0.79 -18.86 -7.04
CA PHE A 457 -1.79 -18.15 -6.29
C PHE A 457 -3.10 -18.08 -7.05
N GLN A 458 -4.20 -18.33 -6.34
CA GLN A 458 -5.54 -18.00 -6.77
C GLN A 458 -6.04 -16.89 -5.85
N VAL A 459 -6.12 -15.67 -6.38
CA VAL A 459 -6.55 -14.50 -5.64
C VAL A 459 -8.00 -14.20 -5.95
N LYS A 460 -8.74 -13.78 -4.92
CA LYS A 460 -10.16 -13.44 -5.00
C LYS A 460 -10.42 -12.21 -4.17
N THR A 461 -11.24 -11.30 -4.69
CA THR A 461 -11.68 -10.10 -3.95
C THR A 461 -13.12 -9.77 -4.31
N LEU A 462 -13.89 -9.35 -3.31
CA LEU A 462 -15.32 -9.03 -3.44
C LEU A 462 -15.50 -7.52 -3.47
N SER A 463 -16.35 -7.04 -4.38
CA SER A 463 -16.81 -5.65 -4.32
C SER A 463 -17.63 -5.38 -3.07
N LEU A 464 -17.79 -4.11 -2.73
CA LEU A 464 -18.85 -3.71 -1.81
C LEU A 464 -20.21 -4.23 -2.32
N PRO A 465 -21.18 -4.45 -1.42
CA PRO A 465 -22.50 -4.90 -1.81
C PRO A 465 -23.14 -3.98 -2.84
N VAL A 466 -23.76 -4.60 -3.83
CA VAL A 466 -24.43 -4.01 -4.97
C VAL A 466 -25.90 -4.37 -4.93
N VAL A 467 -26.77 -3.40 -5.22
CA VAL A 467 -28.19 -3.62 -5.51
C VAL A 467 -28.43 -3.49 -7.00
N VAL A 468 -29.07 -4.49 -7.59
CA VAL A 468 -29.36 -4.52 -9.04
C VAL A 468 -30.79 -4.04 -9.31
N ILE A 469 -30.92 -2.98 -10.11
CA ILE A 469 -32.20 -2.39 -10.52
C ILE A 469 -32.47 -2.60 -12.01
N VAL A 470 -33.75 -2.63 -12.39
CA VAL A 470 -34.18 -2.68 -13.80
C VAL A 470 -34.76 -1.35 -14.27
N HIS A 471 -35.32 -0.56 -13.35
CA HIS A 471 -35.94 0.73 -13.65
C HIS A 471 -35.44 1.82 -12.69
N GLY A 472 -35.33 3.06 -13.18
CA GLY A 472 -34.80 4.18 -12.39
C GLY A 472 -35.66 4.57 -11.20
N SER A 473 -36.95 4.22 -11.19
CA SER A 473 -37.82 4.44 -10.03
C SER A 473 -37.40 3.66 -8.77
N GLN A 474 -36.53 2.66 -8.92
CA GLN A 474 -36.01 1.83 -7.82
C GLN A 474 -34.75 2.44 -7.18
N ASP A 475 -34.18 3.50 -7.79
CA ASP A 475 -32.87 4.03 -7.44
C ASP A 475 -32.80 4.54 -6.00
N ASN A 476 -33.82 5.29 -5.55
CA ASN A 476 -33.87 5.82 -4.18
C ASN A 476 -33.87 4.70 -3.13
N ASN A 477 -34.67 3.66 -3.33
CA ASN A 477 -34.76 2.54 -2.39
C ASN A 477 -33.47 1.71 -2.39
N ALA A 478 -32.88 1.46 -3.57
CA ALA A 478 -31.61 0.76 -3.70
C ALA A 478 -30.47 1.56 -3.05
N THR A 479 -30.44 2.87 -3.26
CA THR A 479 -29.48 3.79 -2.63
C THR A 479 -29.63 3.80 -1.11
N ALA A 480 -30.85 3.76 -0.58
CA ALA A 480 -31.08 3.66 0.86
C ALA A 480 -30.48 2.37 1.45
N THR A 481 -30.67 1.22 0.79
CA THR A 481 -30.06 -0.07 1.18
C THR A 481 -28.52 0.03 1.18
N VAL A 482 -27.94 0.61 0.13
CA VAL A 482 -26.49 0.80 0.00
C VAL A 482 -25.94 1.73 1.09
N LEU A 483 -26.62 2.85 1.34
CA LEU A 483 -26.22 3.83 2.34
C LEU A 483 -26.19 3.20 3.75
N TRP A 484 -27.22 2.40 4.07
CA TRP A 484 -27.28 1.66 5.33
C TRP A 484 -26.14 0.65 5.45
N ASP A 485 -25.88 -0.14 4.40
CA ASP A 485 -24.82 -1.14 4.41
C ASP A 485 -23.43 -0.49 4.59
N ASN A 486 -23.12 0.54 3.81
CA ASN A 486 -21.86 1.26 3.90
C ASN A 486 -21.65 1.91 5.28
N ALA A 487 -22.71 2.45 5.88
CA ALA A 487 -22.61 3.12 7.18
C ALA A 487 -22.40 2.13 8.33
N PHE A 488 -23.12 1.00 8.34
CA PHE A 488 -23.26 0.16 9.52
C PHE A 488 -22.66 -1.25 9.39
N ALA A 489 -22.18 -1.65 8.22
CA ALA A 489 -21.49 -2.93 8.08
C ALA A 489 -20.24 -2.98 8.98
N GLU A 490 -20.09 -4.08 9.70
CA GLU A 490 -18.89 -4.34 10.48
C GLU A 490 -17.69 -4.54 9.55
N PRO A 491 -16.49 -4.03 9.90
CA PRO A 491 -15.27 -4.35 9.17
C PRO A 491 -15.05 -5.86 9.22
N VAL A 492 -15.09 -6.53 8.07
CA VAL A 492 -14.73 -7.94 7.98
C VAL A 492 -13.21 -8.02 8.22
N MET A 493 -12.81 -8.32 9.46
CA MET A 493 -11.44 -8.71 9.79
C MET A 493 -11.08 -9.89 8.90
N GLY A 494 -10.06 -9.72 8.05
CA GLY A 494 -9.74 -10.69 7.01
C GLY A 494 -9.50 -12.07 7.61
N SER A 495 -10.40 -13.02 7.32
CA SER A 495 -9.98 -14.42 7.33
C SER A 495 -9.06 -14.58 6.13
N PRO A 496 -7.76 -14.93 6.31
CA PRO A 496 -6.94 -15.29 5.18
C PRO A 496 -7.62 -16.49 4.54
N THR A 497 -8.06 -16.34 3.28
CA THR A 497 -8.39 -17.49 2.46
C THR A 497 -7.15 -18.38 2.46
N THR A 498 -7.20 -19.48 3.20
CA THR A 498 -6.17 -20.51 3.23
C THR A 498 -5.98 -21.05 1.82
N GLY A 499 -5.08 -20.43 1.07
CA GLY A 499 -4.63 -20.84 -0.24
C GLY A 499 -3.35 -21.65 -0.11
N VAL A 500 -3.41 -22.89 -0.62
CA VAL A 500 -2.37 -23.94 -0.69
C VAL A 500 -2.26 -24.82 0.57
N ARG A 501 -3.27 -25.67 0.81
CA ARG A 501 -2.98 -27.02 1.36
C ARG A 501 -2.36 -27.83 0.24
N ASN A 502 -1.07 -28.14 0.37
CA ASN A 502 -0.48 -29.27 -0.34
C ASN A 502 -1.35 -30.50 -0.08
N LEU A 503 -1.75 -31.19 -1.16
CA LEU A 503 -2.32 -32.52 -1.10
C LEU A 503 -1.30 -33.45 -0.41
N ARG A 504 -1.47 -33.71 0.89
CA ARG A 504 -1.12 -34.95 1.57
C ARG A 504 -1.65 -34.98 3.01
N HIS A 505 -2.61 -35.90 3.20
CA HIS A 505 -3.04 -36.56 4.44
C HIS A 505 -3.63 -35.76 5.61
N GLY A 506 -4.91 -36.07 5.90
CA GLY A 506 -5.36 -36.41 7.26
C GLY A 506 -6.04 -35.31 8.09
N GLY A 507 -7.22 -35.63 8.62
CA GLY A 507 -7.66 -35.08 9.92
C GLY A 507 -8.75 -34.02 9.89
N THR A 508 -9.99 -34.50 9.93
CA THR A 508 -11.15 -33.89 10.59
C THR A 508 -10.81 -33.18 11.90
N HIS A 509 -11.32 -31.96 12.15
CA HIS A 509 -12.19 -31.63 13.29
C HIS A 509 -12.42 -30.12 13.55
N PHE A 510 -13.67 -29.82 13.90
CA PHE A 510 -14.24 -28.75 14.74
C PHE A 510 -14.51 -27.33 14.22
N LEU A 511 -15.82 -27.13 13.99
CA LEU A 511 -16.62 -25.91 14.12
C LEU A 511 -16.88 -25.58 15.60
N LYS A 512 -16.89 -24.29 15.93
CA LYS A 512 -17.95 -23.65 16.71
C LYS A 512 -18.19 -22.26 16.15
#